data_AF-A0A5M6CKW3-F1
#
_entry.id   AF-A0A5M6CKW3-F1
#
_cell.length_a   1.000
_cell.length_b   1.000
_cell.length_c   1.000
_cell.angle_alpha   90.00
_cell.angle_beta   90.00
_cell.angle_gamma   90.00
#
_symmetry.space_group_name_H-M   'P 1'
#
loop_
_entity.id
_entity.type
_entity.pdbx_description
1 polymer ?
#
loop_
_entity_poly.entity_id
_entity_poly.type
_entity_poly.pdbx_seq_one_letter_code
_entity_poly.pdbx_strand_id
1 'polypeptide(L)'
;MVLRILLAACLHAILSPAAVLANDDVEPTSERSVSAEQFVKQMQLLARGNPPGRTSFDKEGSLASLKKTIHDEFDGTIIEFEVWISSVKWNSGTATIFTSSPIPRYKVTKRSPFTIRATMLFKVPMSRSEAAAIDTRKPIAFRGELAYKEPIDVARSPQSTPLFSLRSDHYRYVLSLGSFISASYTLTIDDEAVLEVKPDP
;
A
#
# COMPACT_ATOMS: atom_id res chain seq x y z
N MET A 1 65.69 -29.10 24.29
CA MET A 1 66.25 -28.76 25.63
C MET A 1 66.22 -27.24 25.76
N VAL A 2 65.45 -26.71 26.72
CA VAL A 2 65.49 -25.32 27.29
C VAL A 2 65.21 -24.18 26.28
N LEU A 3 64.09 -23.43 26.22
CA LEU A 3 63.22 -22.71 27.17
C LEU A 3 63.92 -21.80 28.18
N ARG A 4 64.01 -20.50 27.89
CA ARG A 4 63.70 -19.33 28.76
C ARG A 4 64.21 -18.01 28.08
N ILE A 5 63.62 -16.81 28.07
CA ILE A 5 62.37 -16.14 28.55
C ILE A 5 62.79 -14.71 29.04
N LEU A 6 61.94 -13.67 28.77
CA LEU A 6 61.86 -12.27 29.33
C LEU A 6 62.84 -11.21 28.75
N LEU A 7 62.55 -9.91 28.61
CA LEU A 7 61.45 -8.96 28.92
C LEU A 7 61.71 -7.67 28.10
N ALA A 8 60.76 -7.08 27.34
CA ALA A 8 59.78 -6.02 27.67
C ALA A 8 60.21 -4.53 27.61
N ALA A 9 59.28 -3.75 27.02
CA ALA A 9 58.81 -2.38 27.33
C ALA A 9 58.82 -1.46 26.07
N CYS A 10 57.72 -1.33 25.31
CA CYS A 10 56.56 -0.42 25.48
C CYS A 10 56.87 1.08 25.61
N LEU A 11 56.50 1.89 24.60
CA LEU A 11 55.68 3.11 24.76
C LEU A 11 55.09 3.66 23.43
N HIS A 12 53.75 3.58 23.32
CA HIS A 12 52.71 4.50 22.79
C HIS A 12 53.08 5.58 21.76
N ALA A 13 52.51 5.57 20.53
CA ALA A 13 51.19 6.12 20.08
C ALA A 13 51.48 7.31 19.14
N ILE A 14 50.80 7.58 18.02
CA ILE A 14 49.38 7.93 17.82
C ILE A 14 49.02 7.82 16.32
N LEU A 15 47.77 7.45 16.07
CA LEU A 15 47.01 7.39 14.82
C LEU A 15 47.10 8.63 13.90
N SER A 16 47.17 8.40 12.58
CA SER A 16 46.12 8.77 11.60
C SER A 16 46.56 8.43 10.16
N PRO A 17 45.79 7.62 9.42
CA PRO A 17 45.67 7.79 7.98
C PRO A 17 44.28 8.31 7.65
N ALA A 18 44.29 9.39 6.86
CA ALA A 18 43.23 9.97 6.05
C ALA A 18 41.85 9.31 6.17
N ALA A 19 40.88 10.09 6.66
CA ALA A 19 39.46 9.87 6.45
C ALA A 19 39.21 9.73 4.93
N VAL A 20 39.05 8.50 4.48
CA VAL A 20 38.31 8.19 3.26
C VAL A 20 36.86 8.50 3.61
N LEU A 21 36.37 9.64 3.13
CA LEU A 21 34.93 9.90 3.05
C LEU A 21 34.36 8.88 2.05
N ALA A 22 33.98 7.72 2.57
CA ALA A 22 32.99 6.88 1.93
C ALA A 22 31.68 7.65 2.05
N ASN A 23 31.34 8.40 1.00
CA ASN A 23 29.94 8.63 0.69
C ASN A 23 29.38 7.25 0.33
N ASP A 24 28.86 6.55 1.34
CA ASP A 24 27.78 5.59 1.11
C ASP A 24 26.57 6.42 0.68
N ASP A 25 26.57 6.81 -0.60
CA ASP A 25 25.33 7.05 -1.33
C ASP A 25 24.62 5.69 -1.36
N VAL A 26 23.90 5.41 -0.29
CA VAL A 26 22.81 4.44 -0.30
C VAL A 26 21.85 4.97 -1.36
N GLU A 27 21.97 4.43 -2.58
CA GLU A 27 20.91 4.57 -3.57
C GLU A 27 19.59 4.27 -2.85
N PRO A 28 18.61 5.19 -2.86
CA PRO A 28 17.34 4.92 -2.22
C PRO A 28 16.82 3.64 -2.87
N THR A 29 16.61 2.60 -2.07
CA THR A 29 15.89 1.38 -2.46
C THR A 29 14.71 1.86 -3.27
N SER A 30 14.74 1.65 -4.60
CA SER A 30 13.80 2.30 -5.51
C SER A 30 12.39 2.05 -4.97
N GLU A 31 11.73 3.11 -4.51
CA GLU A 31 10.41 3.02 -3.89
C GLU A 31 9.51 2.33 -4.93
N ARG A 32 9.09 1.08 -4.66
CA ARG A 32 8.41 0.25 -5.65
C ARG A 32 7.00 0.82 -5.84
N SER A 33 6.84 1.69 -6.84
CA SER A 33 5.53 2.19 -7.24
C SER A 33 4.88 1.25 -8.25
N VAL A 34 3.58 1.02 -8.11
CA VAL A 34 2.77 0.21 -9.04
C VAL A 34 1.51 0.96 -9.40
N SER A 35 1.09 0.85 -10.66
CA SER A 35 -0.21 1.38 -11.05
C SER A 35 -1.35 0.49 -10.52
N ALA A 36 -2.55 1.06 -10.35
CA ALA A 36 -3.73 0.27 -9.98
C ALA A 36 -4.00 -0.90 -10.96
N GLU A 37 -3.69 -0.74 -12.24
CA GLU A 37 -3.85 -1.82 -13.24
C GLU A 37 -2.83 -2.95 -13.01
N GLN A 38 -1.57 -2.61 -12.74
CA GLN A 38 -0.52 -3.59 -12.44
C GLN A 38 -0.81 -4.34 -11.13
N PHE A 39 -1.24 -3.61 -10.09
CA PHE A 39 -1.71 -4.18 -8.84
C PHE A 39 -2.81 -5.22 -9.07
N VAL A 40 -3.85 -4.88 -9.86
CA VAL A 40 -4.93 -5.83 -10.19
C VAL A 40 -4.39 -7.04 -10.94
N LYS A 41 -3.54 -6.85 -11.95
CA LYS A 41 -2.96 -7.96 -12.73
C LYS A 41 -2.17 -8.91 -11.84
N GLN A 42 -1.28 -8.38 -11.00
CA GLN A 42 -0.45 -9.16 -10.09
C GLN A 42 -1.30 -9.90 -9.05
N MET A 43 -2.29 -9.24 -8.46
CA MET A 43 -3.27 -9.87 -7.56
C MET A 43 -3.97 -11.06 -8.21
N GLN A 44 -4.43 -10.93 -9.47
CA GLN A 44 -5.05 -12.06 -10.18
C GLN A 44 -4.05 -13.19 -10.48
N LEU A 45 -2.77 -12.88 -10.72
CA LEU A 45 -1.74 -13.90 -10.94
C LEU A 45 -1.44 -14.67 -9.65
N LEU A 46 -1.27 -13.99 -8.52
CA LEU A 46 -1.08 -14.63 -7.21
C LEU A 46 -2.25 -15.56 -6.87
N ALA A 47 -3.47 -15.09 -7.13
CA ALA A 47 -4.68 -15.87 -6.95
C ALA A 47 -4.71 -17.17 -7.76
N ARG A 48 -4.24 -17.10 -9.02
CA ARG A 48 -4.17 -18.25 -9.91
C ARG A 48 -3.08 -19.25 -9.48
N GLY A 49 -1.98 -18.75 -8.92
CA GLY A 49 -0.93 -19.58 -8.32
C GLY A 49 -1.37 -20.28 -7.03
N ASN A 50 -2.41 -19.76 -6.36
CA ASN A 50 -2.97 -20.30 -5.12
C ASN A 50 -4.45 -20.72 -5.29
N PRO A 51 -4.74 -21.75 -6.10
CA PRO A 51 -6.10 -22.20 -6.31
C PRO A 51 -6.71 -22.75 -5.00
N PRO A 52 -8.02 -22.60 -4.78
CA PRO A 52 -8.67 -23.15 -3.61
C PRO A 52 -8.55 -24.68 -3.60
N GLY A 53 -8.23 -25.23 -2.42
CA GLY A 53 -8.23 -26.66 -2.18
C GLY A 53 -9.59 -27.34 -2.43
N ARG A 54 -9.57 -28.68 -2.54
CA ARG A 54 -10.78 -29.47 -2.82
C ARG A 54 -11.65 -29.64 -1.57
N THR A 55 -11.02 -29.89 -0.42
CA THR A 55 -11.71 -30.05 0.87
C THR A 55 -11.87 -28.71 1.60
N SER A 56 -12.62 -28.68 2.70
CA SER A 56 -12.73 -27.50 3.56
C SER A 56 -11.39 -27.13 4.21
N PHE A 57 -10.69 -28.13 4.77
CA PHE A 57 -9.38 -27.95 5.40
C PHE A 57 -8.34 -27.39 4.43
N ASP A 58 -8.29 -27.94 3.21
CA ASP A 58 -7.38 -27.43 2.17
C ASP A 58 -7.72 -25.99 1.78
N LYS A 59 -9.01 -25.62 1.74
CA LYS A 59 -9.42 -24.24 1.41
C LYS A 59 -8.96 -23.24 2.45
N GLU A 60 -8.99 -23.60 3.73
CA GLU A 60 -8.49 -22.74 4.82
C GLU A 60 -6.98 -22.56 4.71
N GLY A 61 -6.23 -23.65 4.47
CA GLY A 61 -4.78 -23.60 4.24
C GLY A 61 -4.39 -22.78 3.01
N SER A 62 -5.04 -23.02 1.87
CA SER A 62 -4.82 -22.24 0.63
C SER A 62 -5.15 -20.76 0.83
N LEU A 63 -6.22 -20.45 1.57
CA LEU A 63 -6.61 -19.07 1.86
C LEU A 63 -5.57 -18.37 2.75
N ALA A 64 -5.10 -19.02 3.81
CA ALA A 64 -4.07 -18.47 4.68
C ALA A 64 -2.76 -18.20 3.91
N SER A 65 -2.33 -19.16 3.09
CA SER A 65 -1.15 -19.01 2.22
C SER A 65 -1.29 -17.84 1.25
N LEU A 66 -2.46 -17.73 0.59
CA LEU A 66 -2.76 -16.66 -0.34
C LEU A 66 -2.74 -15.29 0.36
N LYS A 67 -3.39 -15.15 1.51
CA LYS A 67 -3.40 -13.89 2.28
C LYS A 67 -1.98 -13.49 2.68
N LYS A 68 -1.18 -14.43 3.18
CA LYS A 68 0.23 -14.19 3.51
C LYS A 68 1.01 -13.71 2.29
N THR A 69 0.83 -14.35 1.14
CA THR A 69 1.49 -13.95 -0.11
C THR A 69 1.06 -12.54 -0.56
N ILE A 70 -0.23 -12.21 -0.44
CA ILE A 70 -0.76 -10.87 -0.76
C ILE A 70 -0.12 -9.81 0.16
N HIS A 71 -0.08 -10.08 1.46
CA HIS A 71 0.56 -9.21 2.44
C HIS A 71 2.05 -9.01 2.12
N ASP A 72 2.79 -10.11 1.96
CA ASP A 72 4.24 -10.06 1.70
C ASP A 72 4.60 -9.36 0.38
N GLU A 73 3.73 -9.42 -0.64
CA GLU A 73 3.99 -8.79 -1.94
C GLU A 73 3.64 -7.30 -1.99
N PHE A 74 2.59 -6.87 -1.29
CA PHE A 74 2.02 -5.53 -1.48
C PHE A 74 2.13 -4.59 -0.28
N ASP A 75 2.42 -5.08 0.92
CA ASP A 75 2.61 -4.19 2.06
C ASP A 75 3.85 -3.32 1.85
N GLY A 76 3.70 -2.03 2.12
CA GLY A 76 4.73 -1.02 1.87
C GLY A 76 4.90 -0.62 0.40
N THR A 77 4.09 -1.18 -0.51
CA THR A 77 4.13 -0.81 -1.93
C THR A 77 3.42 0.51 -2.15
N ILE A 78 4.01 1.42 -2.92
CA ILE A 78 3.34 2.65 -3.33
C ILE A 78 2.38 2.36 -4.48
N ILE A 79 1.13 2.75 -4.33
CA ILE A 79 0.14 2.69 -5.40
C ILE A 79 -0.17 4.07 -5.96
N GLU A 80 -0.25 4.13 -7.28
CA GLU A 80 -0.55 5.35 -8.02
C GLU A 80 -1.70 5.11 -9.00
N PHE A 81 -2.67 6.02 -9.01
CA PHE A 81 -3.76 6.00 -9.98
C PHE A 81 -4.48 7.34 -10.08
N GLU A 82 -5.10 7.58 -11.25
CA GLU A 82 -5.97 8.72 -11.50
C GLU A 82 -7.43 8.27 -11.63
N VAL A 83 -8.34 9.08 -11.10
CA VAL A 83 -9.79 8.85 -11.19
C VAL A 83 -10.54 10.14 -11.48
N TRP A 84 -11.66 10.02 -12.18
CA TRP A 84 -12.52 11.18 -12.48
C TRP A 84 -13.38 11.52 -11.27
N ILE A 85 -13.49 12.83 -10.99
CA ILE A 85 -14.38 13.34 -9.95
C ILE A 85 -15.82 13.33 -10.49
N SER A 86 -16.70 12.62 -9.80
CA SER A 86 -18.12 12.55 -10.14
C SER A 86 -18.95 13.63 -9.46
N SER A 87 -18.63 13.95 -8.20
CA SER A 87 -19.28 15.03 -7.44
C SER A 87 -18.48 15.36 -6.20
N VAL A 88 -18.70 16.57 -5.65
CA VAL A 88 -18.14 16.99 -4.36
C VAL A 88 -19.30 17.38 -3.45
N LYS A 89 -19.30 16.87 -2.22
CA LYS A 89 -20.26 17.27 -1.17
C LYS A 89 -19.50 17.81 0.02
N TRP A 90 -19.84 19.02 0.47
CA TRP A 90 -19.26 19.61 1.66
C TRP A 90 -20.19 19.49 2.85
N ASN A 91 -19.64 19.08 4.01
CA ASN A 91 -20.35 19.08 5.28
C ASN A 91 -19.37 19.35 6.43
N SER A 92 -19.70 20.33 7.28
CA SER A 92 -19.03 20.55 8.58
C SER A 92 -17.50 20.55 8.51
N GLY A 93 -16.93 21.31 7.58
CA GLY A 93 -15.46 21.45 7.42
C GLY A 93 -14.77 20.31 6.68
N THR A 94 -15.52 19.39 6.07
CA THR A 94 -14.98 18.29 5.27
C THR A 94 -15.66 18.21 3.90
N ALA A 95 -14.87 18.14 2.84
CA ALA A 95 -15.32 17.77 1.51
C ALA A 95 -15.26 16.26 1.31
N THR A 96 -16.36 15.66 0.86
CA THR A 96 -16.40 14.29 0.35
C THR A 96 -16.38 14.34 -1.17
N ILE A 97 -15.26 13.94 -1.76
CA ILE A 97 -15.04 13.89 -3.20
C ILE A 97 -15.42 12.48 -3.65
N PHE A 98 -16.47 12.34 -4.45
CA PHE A 98 -16.90 11.06 -5.03
C PHE A 98 -16.19 10.85 -6.35
N THR A 99 -15.60 9.67 -6.55
CA THR A 99 -14.79 9.35 -7.73
C THR A 99 -15.29 8.12 -8.46
N SER A 100 -14.91 7.98 -9.73
CA SER A 100 -15.07 6.72 -10.44
C SER A 100 -14.06 5.67 -9.94
N SER A 101 -14.38 4.39 -10.13
CA SER A 101 -13.44 3.31 -9.80
C SER A 101 -12.28 3.31 -10.81
N PRO A 102 -11.00 3.27 -10.37
CA PRO A 102 -9.85 3.10 -11.26
C PRO A 102 -9.78 1.68 -11.84
N ILE A 103 -10.50 0.74 -11.22
CA ILE A 103 -10.51 -0.67 -11.61
C ILE A 103 -11.84 -0.99 -12.31
N PRO A 104 -11.80 -1.57 -13.53
CA PRO A 104 -13.01 -2.04 -14.19
C PRO A 104 -13.63 -3.20 -13.42
N ARG A 105 -14.96 -3.26 -13.37
CA ARG A 105 -15.67 -4.41 -12.79
C ARG A 105 -15.57 -5.57 -13.77
N TYR A 106 -14.97 -6.67 -13.33
CA TYR A 106 -14.89 -7.89 -14.12
C TYR A 106 -15.65 -9.02 -13.44
N LYS A 107 -16.13 -9.96 -14.26
CA LYS A 107 -16.79 -11.18 -13.78
C LYS A 107 -15.75 -12.14 -13.21
N VAL A 108 -16.05 -12.74 -12.08
CA VAL A 108 -15.20 -13.81 -11.50
C VAL A 108 -15.16 -15.00 -12.46
N THR A 109 -13.96 -15.42 -12.82
CA THR A 109 -13.70 -16.58 -13.69
C THR A 109 -12.46 -17.33 -13.20
N LYS A 110 -12.19 -18.53 -13.74
CA LYS A 110 -10.93 -19.23 -13.46
C LYS A 110 -9.68 -18.41 -13.79
N ARG A 111 -9.75 -17.48 -14.76
CA ARG A 111 -8.65 -16.59 -15.15
C ARG A 111 -8.60 -15.30 -14.33
N SER A 112 -9.68 -14.95 -13.64
CA SER A 112 -9.79 -13.78 -12.77
C SER A 112 -10.60 -14.14 -11.51
N PRO A 113 -9.99 -14.88 -10.57
CA PRO A 113 -10.70 -15.50 -9.44
C PRO A 113 -11.14 -14.54 -8.31
N PHE A 114 -10.64 -13.30 -8.26
CA PHE A 114 -11.02 -12.34 -7.20
C PHE A 114 -11.81 -11.19 -7.75
N THR A 115 -12.88 -10.73 -7.11
CA THR A 115 -13.39 -9.37 -7.32
C THR A 115 -12.59 -8.38 -6.47
N ILE A 116 -12.01 -7.37 -7.11
CA ILE A 116 -11.38 -6.22 -6.44
C ILE A 116 -12.33 -5.04 -6.57
N ARG A 117 -12.73 -4.43 -5.45
CA ARG A 117 -13.55 -3.21 -5.46
C ARG A 117 -12.73 -2.06 -4.90
N ALA A 118 -12.58 -1.01 -5.69
CA ALA A 118 -11.98 0.22 -5.23
C ALA A 118 -12.97 1.07 -4.42
N THR A 119 -12.46 1.81 -3.45
CA THR A 119 -13.20 2.89 -2.79
C THR A 119 -13.39 4.04 -3.77
N MET A 120 -14.57 4.64 -3.74
CA MET A 120 -15.04 5.65 -4.71
C MET A 120 -15.25 7.01 -4.03
N LEU A 121 -14.57 7.27 -2.91
CA LEU A 121 -14.64 8.56 -2.25
C LEU A 121 -13.36 8.88 -1.47
N PHE A 122 -13.05 10.16 -1.41
CA PHE A 122 -12.03 10.74 -0.55
C PHE A 122 -12.66 11.78 0.37
N LYS A 123 -12.21 11.83 1.63
CA LYS A 123 -12.63 12.83 2.60
C LYS A 123 -11.47 13.78 2.85
N VAL A 124 -11.67 15.05 2.55
CA VAL A 124 -10.62 16.07 2.65
C VAL A 124 -11.10 17.19 3.57
N PRO A 125 -10.39 17.47 4.68
CA PRO A 125 -10.67 18.65 5.50
C PRO A 125 -10.41 19.92 4.70
N MET A 126 -11.44 20.74 4.51
CA MET A 126 -11.34 22.03 3.80
C MET A 126 -12.58 22.89 4.03
N SER A 127 -12.44 24.18 3.74
CA SER A 127 -13.52 25.15 3.78
C SER A 127 -14.57 24.87 2.69
N ARG A 128 -15.76 25.46 2.86
CA ARG A 128 -16.85 25.35 1.88
C ARG A 128 -16.48 26.00 0.54
N SER A 129 -15.74 27.11 0.57
CA SER A 129 -15.28 27.82 -0.63
C SER A 129 -14.26 27.01 -1.41
N GLU A 130 -13.30 26.37 -0.74
CA GLU A 130 -12.31 25.48 -1.38
C GLU A 130 -13.00 24.28 -2.02
N ALA A 131 -13.94 23.65 -1.30
CA ALA A 131 -14.69 22.51 -1.83
C ALA A 131 -15.54 22.87 -3.07
N ALA A 132 -16.07 24.09 -3.12
CA ALA A 132 -16.82 24.59 -4.27
C ALA A 132 -15.93 24.98 -5.47
N ALA A 133 -14.64 25.22 -5.24
CA ALA A 133 -13.66 25.56 -6.26
C ALA A 133 -13.05 24.32 -6.95
N ILE A 134 -13.26 23.12 -6.42
CA ILE A 134 -12.78 21.87 -7.03
C ILE A 134 -13.41 21.70 -8.41
N ASP A 135 -12.56 21.68 -9.46
CA ASP A 135 -13.00 21.40 -10.82
C ASP A 135 -13.26 19.90 -11.02
N THR A 136 -14.54 19.52 -11.08
CA THR A 136 -14.94 18.13 -11.29
C THR A 136 -14.67 17.63 -12.71
N ARG A 137 -14.27 18.50 -13.64
CA ARG A 137 -13.90 18.11 -15.01
C ARG A 137 -12.45 17.67 -15.12
N LYS A 138 -11.75 17.52 -14.00
CA LYS A 138 -10.37 17.11 -13.94
C LYS A 138 -10.22 15.82 -13.13
N PRO A 139 -9.23 14.97 -13.45
CA PRO A 139 -8.95 13.80 -12.64
C PRO A 139 -8.32 14.23 -11.32
N ILE A 140 -8.50 13.39 -10.31
CA ILE A 140 -7.73 13.44 -9.07
C ILE A 140 -6.71 12.30 -9.11
N ALA A 141 -5.45 12.60 -8.88
CA ALA A 141 -4.41 11.60 -8.75
C ALA A 141 -4.23 11.22 -7.27
N PHE A 142 -4.11 9.93 -7.04
CA PHE A 142 -3.82 9.35 -5.74
C PHE A 142 -2.42 8.74 -5.78
N ARG A 143 -1.62 9.04 -4.75
CA ARG A 143 -0.36 8.35 -4.47
C ARG A 143 -0.34 7.99 -2.99
N GLY A 144 -0.13 6.73 -2.65
CA GLY A 144 -0.08 6.33 -1.24
C GLY A 144 0.49 4.95 -1.01
N GLU A 145 0.91 4.68 0.21
CA GLU A 145 1.47 3.39 0.61
C GLU A 145 0.36 2.41 0.99
N LEU A 146 0.41 1.22 0.40
CA LEU A 146 -0.51 0.14 0.68
C LEU A 146 -0.14 -0.55 2.00
N ALA A 147 -1.14 -0.71 2.86
CA ALA A 147 -1.10 -1.63 3.99
C ALA A 147 -2.29 -2.59 3.90
N TYR A 148 -2.01 -3.89 3.88
CA TYR A 148 -3.03 -4.91 3.93
C TYR A 148 -3.59 -5.03 5.34
N LYS A 149 -4.91 -5.14 5.43
CA LYS A 149 -5.64 -5.37 6.67
C LYS A 149 -6.60 -6.52 6.49
N GLU A 150 -6.62 -7.39 7.48
CA GLU A 150 -7.62 -8.43 7.57
C GLU A 150 -9.02 -7.82 7.78
N PRO A 151 -10.11 -8.52 7.39
CA PRO A 151 -11.46 -7.96 7.42
C PRO A 151 -11.91 -7.37 8.76
N ILE A 152 -11.41 -7.91 9.88
CA ILE A 152 -11.77 -7.47 11.24
C ILE A 152 -11.04 -6.17 11.61
N ASP A 153 -9.83 -5.96 11.08
CA ASP A 153 -8.96 -4.84 11.43
C ASP A 153 -9.36 -3.55 10.70
N VAL A 154 -9.93 -3.66 9.50
CA VAL A 154 -10.41 -2.51 8.71
C VAL A 154 -11.48 -1.72 9.47
N ALA A 155 -12.35 -2.38 10.24
CA ALA A 155 -13.40 -1.72 11.01
C ALA A 155 -12.86 -0.89 12.18
N ARG A 156 -11.58 -1.06 12.55
CA ARG A 156 -10.95 -0.45 13.73
C ARG A 156 -9.92 0.62 13.41
N SER A 157 -9.68 0.93 12.13
CA SER A 157 -8.68 1.93 11.72
C SER A 157 -9.34 3.26 11.32
N PRO A 158 -9.51 4.21 12.25
CA PRO A 158 -10.14 5.50 11.96
C PRO A 158 -9.25 6.44 11.13
N GLN A 159 -7.94 6.18 11.06
CA GLN A 159 -6.94 7.08 10.47
C GLN A 159 -6.56 6.73 9.03
N SER A 160 -7.13 5.66 8.46
CA SER A 160 -6.71 5.17 7.14
C SER A 160 -7.84 5.21 6.11
N THR A 161 -7.52 5.57 4.88
CA THR A 161 -8.49 5.53 3.78
C THR A 161 -8.50 4.13 3.19
N PRO A 162 -9.63 3.40 3.18
CA PRO A 162 -9.73 2.14 2.46
C PRO A 162 -9.58 2.42 0.96
N LEU A 163 -8.75 1.65 0.25
CA LEU A 163 -8.53 1.81 -1.19
C LEU A 163 -9.11 0.66 -1.98
N PHE A 164 -8.81 -0.58 -1.60
CA PHE A 164 -9.23 -1.77 -2.32
C PHE A 164 -9.77 -2.81 -1.36
N SER A 165 -10.94 -3.38 -1.65
CA SER A 165 -11.46 -4.54 -0.94
C SER A 165 -11.45 -5.76 -1.84
N LEU A 166 -11.00 -6.88 -1.27
CA LEU A 166 -10.78 -8.12 -1.98
C LEU A 166 -11.86 -9.13 -1.62
N ARG A 167 -12.48 -9.74 -2.64
CA ARG A 167 -13.52 -10.77 -2.46
C ARG A 167 -13.32 -11.92 -3.45
N SER A 168 -13.76 -13.12 -3.10
CA SER A 168 -13.78 -14.25 -4.04
C SER A 168 -14.93 -15.19 -3.75
N ASP A 169 -15.69 -15.55 -4.79
CA ASP A 169 -16.76 -16.54 -4.70
C ASP A 169 -16.21 -17.98 -4.64
N HIS A 170 -14.93 -18.17 -4.95
CA HIS A 170 -14.27 -19.47 -4.87
C HIS A 170 -14.00 -19.92 -3.43
N TYR A 171 -13.89 -18.96 -2.50
CA TYR A 171 -13.80 -19.20 -1.06
C TYR A 171 -15.17 -18.96 -0.43
N ARG A 172 -16.17 -19.80 -0.78
CA ARG A 172 -17.61 -19.61 -0.50
C ARG A 172 -17.98 -19.26 0.96
N TYR A 173 -17.11 -19.55 1.93
CA TYR A 173 -17.29 -19.28 3.37
C TYR A 173 -16.61 -17.98 3.84
N VAL A 174 -15.76 -17.34 3.02
CA VAL A 174 -15.03 -16.11 3.33
C VAL A 174 -15.34 -15.07 2.26
N LEU A 175 -16.33 -14.22 2.53
CA LEU A 175 -16.79 -13.19 1.59
C LEU A 175 -15.78 -12.05 1.39
N SER A 176 -14.86 -11.86 2.33
CA SER A 176 -13.83 -10.81 2.29
C SER A 176 -12.47 -11.43 2.54
N LEU A 177 -11.57 -11.30 1.56
CA LEU A 177 -10.19 -11.74 1.69
C LEU A 177 -9.37 -10.74 2.50
N GLY A 178 -9.80 -9.48 2.61
CA GLY A 178 -9.07 -8.39 3.26
C GLY A 178 -9.28 -7.08 2.50
N SER A 179 -8.69 -6.00 3.00
CA SER A 179 -8.67 -4.72 2.30
C SER A 179 -7.29 -4.08 2.38
N PHE A 180 -6.94 -3.32 1.36
CA PHE A 180 -5.83 -2.40 1.41
C PHE A 180 -6.31 -1.04 1.85
N ILE A 181 -5.57 -0.45 2.77
CA ILE A 181 -5.75 0.90 3.27
C ILE A 181 -4.48 1.71 2.97
N SER A 182 -4.60 3.04 3.00
CA SER A 182 -3.46 3.96 3.02
C SER A 182 -3.51 4.76 4.32
N ALA A 183 -2.42 4.74 5.08
CA ALA A 183 -2.21 5.64 6.23
C ALA A 183 -1.39 6.87 5.85
N SER A 184 -0.59 6.78 4.78
CA SER A 184 0.15 7.86 4.16
C SER A 184 -0.31 8.00 2.70
N TYR A 185 -0.72 9.19 2.28
CA TYR A 185 -1.10 9.44 0.88
C TYR A 185 -1.16 10.92 0.53
N THR A 186 -1.03 11.21 -0.76
CA THR A 186 -1.24 12.53 -1.35
C THR A 186 -2.37 12.44 -2.38
N LEU A 187 -3.22 13.45 -2.38
CA LEU A 187 -4.21 13.71 -3.42
C LEU A 187 -3.82 14.97 -4.17
N THR A 188 -3.70 14.87 -5.49
CA THR A 188 -3.44 16.03 -6.34
C THR A 188 -4.55 16.25 -7.37
N ILE A 189 -4.81 17.51 -7.66
CA ILE A 189 -5.66 17.96 -8.78
C ILE A 189 -4.83 19.04 -9.48
N ASP A 190 -4.63 18.93 -10.79
CA ASP A 190 -3.74 19.84 -11.55
C ASP A 190 -2.30 19.92 -11.02
N ASP A 191 -1.74 18.79 -10.57
CA ASP A 191 -0.42 18.73 -9.94
C ASP A 191 -0.30 19.53 -8.63
N GLU A 192 -1.38 20.15 -8.16
CA GLU A 192 -1.47 20.82 -6.86
C GLU A 192 -1.96 19.84 -5.79
N ALA A 193 -1.23 19.76 -4.67
CA ALA A 193 -1.62 18.92 -3.54
C ALA A 193 -2.86 19.50 -2.84
N VAL A 194 -3.96 18.74 -2.88
CA VAL A 194 -5.23 19.08 -2.23
C VAL A 194 -5.32 18.46 -0.83
N LEU A 195 -4.63 17.34 -0.62
CA LEU A 195 -4.48 16.72 0.69
C LEU A 195 -3.17 15.95 0.75
N GLU A 196 -2.42 16.14 1.81
CA GLU A 196 -1.29 15.30 2.18
C GLU A 196 -1.55 14.72 3.57
N VAL A 197 -1.58 13.40 3.67
CA VAL A 197 -1.71 12.65 4.92
C VAL A 197 -0.39 11.95 5.17
N LYS A 198 0.21 12.24 6.32
CA LYS A 198 1.44 11.63 6.80
C LYS A 198 1.12 10.56 7.85
N PRO A 199 1.94 9.50 7.96
CA PRO A 199 1.79 8.57 9.07
C PRO A 199 2.06 9.34 10.37
N ASP A 200 1.25 9.09 11.40
CA ASP A 200 1.54 9.61 12.75
C ASP A 200 2.89 9.04 13.23
N PRO A 201 3.73 9.86 13.91
CA PRO A 201 5.01 9.42 14.44
C PRO A 201 4.91 8.42 15.61
#